data_AF-A0A7V1FVS3-F1
#
_entry.id   AF-A0A7V1FVS3-F1
#
_cell.length_a   1.000
_cell.length_b   1.000
_cell.length_c   1.000
_cell.angle_alpha   90.00
_cell.angle_beta   90.00
_cell.angle_gamma   90.00
#
_symmetry.space_group_name_H-M   'P 1'
#
loop_
_entity.id
_entity.type
_entity.pdbx_description
1 polymer ?
#
loop_
_entity_poly.entity_id
_entity_poly.type
_entity_poly.pdbx_seq_one_letter_code
_entity_poly.pdbx_strand_id
1 'polypeptide(L)'
;MNLFLTPKQLEILKLRHDGKTQREIAMLLGTTRENVSIVEKRARENVRKAKKTLDAYERIMAVEINLRGINDVVKIPKAVFKEADAISIKVAHSATDILELIESHIEEHGRAPEKAFVLKSGAIIFE
;
A
#
# COMPACT_ATOMS: atom_id res chain seq x y z
N MET A 1 4.57 -18.16 13.42
CA MET A 1 4.08 -16.99 12.67
C MET A 1 2.62 -17.27 12.27
N ASN A 2 1.65 -16.49 12.74
CA ASN A 2 0.23 -16.70 12.43
C ASN A 2 -0.13 -15.89 11.18
N LEU A 3 -0.26 -16.56 10.04
CA LEU A 3 -0.54 -15.94 8.74
C LEU A 3 -1.98 -16.25 8.29
N PHE A 4 -2.57 -15.35 7.52
CA PHE A 4 -3.80 -15.62 6.76
C PHE A 4 -3.60 -16.60 5.58
N LEU A 5 -2.35 -17.00 5.33
CA LEU A 5 -1.98 -18.00 4.34
C LEU A 5 -1.68 -19.33 5.01
N THR A 6 -2.26 -20.40 4.49
CA THR A 6 -1.85 -21.76 4.89
C THR A 6 -0.46 -22.10 4.32
N PRO A 7 0.25 -23.08 4.89
CA PRO A 7 1.55 -23.51 4.35
C PRO A 7 1.50 -23.85 2.85
N LYS A 8 0.44 -24.54 2.41
CA LYS A 8 0.23 -24.91 1.00
C LYS A 8 -0.04 -23.70 0.10
N GLN A 9 -0.77 -22.69 0.58
CA GLN A 9 -0.97 -21.44 -0.16
C GLN A 9 0.36 -20.69 -0.34
N LEU A 10 1.16 -20.63 0.72
CA LEU A 10 2.47 -19.98 0.68
C LEU A 10 3.43 -20.69 -0.29
N GLU A 11 3.46 -22.02 -0.26
CA GLU A 11 4.27 -22.84 -1.17
C GLU A 11 3.87 -22.63 -2.64
N ILE A 12 2.57 -22.62 -2.95
CA ILE A 12 2.09 -22.34 -4.31
C ILE A 12 2.51 -20.93 -4.76
N LEU A 13 2.40 -19.92 -3.89
CA LEU A 13 2.83 -18.55 -4.23
C LEU A 13 4.34 -18.47 -4.50
N LYS A 14 5.17 -19.19 -3.73
CA LYS A 14 6.63 -19.28 -3.96
C LYS A 14 6.93 -19.89 -5.34
N LEU A 15 6.35 -21.05 -5.65
CA LEU A 15 6.56 -21.69 -6.96
C LEU A 15 6.07 -20.83 -8.13
N ARG A 16 4.99 -20.05 -7.94
CA ARG A 16 4.54 -19.07 -8.94
C ARG A 16 5.53 -17.91 -9.11
N HIS A 17 6.15 -17.45 -8.02
CA HIS A 17 7.22 -16.45 -8.09
C HIS A 17 8.43 -16.98 -8.88
N ASP A 18 8.75 -18.27 -8.72
CA ASP A 18 9.81 -18.97 -9.47
C ASP A 18 9.42 -19.31 -10.93
N GLY A 19 8.30 -18.77 -11.42
CA GLY A 19 7.86 -18.91 -12.81
C GLY A 19 7.12 -20.21 -13.14
N LYS A 20 6.89 -21.13 -12.19
CA LYS A 20 6.20 -22.41 -12.46
C LYS A 20 4.74 -22.20 -12.81
N THR A 21 4.25 -22.88 -13.84
CA THR A 21 2.83 -22.95 -14.20
C THR A 21 2.03 -23.74 -13.17
N GLN A 22 0.70 -23.54 -13.13
CA GLN A 22 -0.18 -24.33 -12.26
C GLN A 22 -0.08 -25.84 -12.51
N ARG A 23 0.18 -26.23 -13.76
CA ARG A 23 0.36 -27.64 -14.14
C ARG A 23 1.67 -28.21 -13.61
N GLU A 24 2.78 -27.47 -13.69
CA GLU A 24 4.05 -27.88 -13.10
C GLU A 24 3.95 -27.98 -11.57
N ILE A 25 3.31 -27.01 -10.93
CA ILE A 25 3.06 -27.03 -9.48
C ILE A 25 2.21 -28.24 -9.10
N ALA A 26 1.20 -28.57 -9.90
CA ALA A 26 0.36 -29.74 -9.66
C ALA A 26 1.17 -31.05 -9.70
N MET A 27 2.09 -31.18 -10.65
CA MET A 27 3.02 -32.32 -10.74
C MET A 27 3.97 -32.37 -9.53
N LEU A 28 4.55 -31.23 -9.13
CA LEU A 28 5.47 -31.15 -7.99
C LEU A 28 4.80 -31.49 -6.65
N LEU A 29 3.55 -31.05 -6.47
CA LEU A 29 2.80 -31.21 -5.22
C LEU A 29 1.89 -32.44 -5.19
N GLY A 30 1.97 -33.32 -6.20
CA GLY A 30 1.17 -34.55 -6.27
C GLY A 30 -0.34 -34.29 -6.23
N THR A 31 -0.83 -33.28 -6.95
CA THR A 31 -2.24 -32.85 -6.92
C THR A 31 -2.75 -32.52 -8.32
N THR A 32 -4.04 -32.23 -8.46
CA THR A 32 -4.61 -31.74 -9.73
C THR A 32 -4.33 -30.25 -9.95
N ARG A 33 -4.26 -29.83 -11.23
CA ARG A 33 -4.13 -28.43 -11.65
C ARG A 33 -5.31 -27.59 -11.16
N GLU A 34 -6.50 -28.17 -11.15
CA GLU A 34 -7.75 -27.56 -10.67
C GLU A 34 -7.64 -27.20 -9.18
N ASN A 35 -7.08 -28.12 -8.37
CA ASN A 35 -6.84 -27.86 -6.95
C ASN A 35 -5.80 -26.75 -6.77
N VAL A 36 -4.70 -26.75 -7.52
CA VAL A 36 -3.71 -25.66 -7.48
C VAL A 36 -4.36 -24.31 -7.80
N SER A 37 -5.17 -24.25 -8.86
CA SER A 37 -5.87 -23.02 -9.26
C SER A 37 -6.79 -22.48 -8.16
N ILE A 38 -7.58 -23.35 -7.52
CA ILE A 38 -8.47 -22.95 -6.41
C ILE A 38 -7.66 -22.44 -5.22
N VAL A 39 -6.60 -23.15 -4.84
CA VAL A 39 -5.77 -22.77 -3.69
C VAL A 39 -5.02 -21.45 -3.96
N GLU A 40 -4.45 -21.28 -5.16
CA GLU A 40 -3.78 -20.05 -5.60
C GLU A 40 -4.74 -18.86 -5.60
N LYS A 41 -5.96 -19.03 -6.12
CA LYS A 41 -6.99 -17.98 -6.10
C LYS A 41 -7.32 -17.56 -4.68
N ARG A 42 -7.52 -18.52 -3.76
CA ARG A 42 -7.77 -18.24 -2.34
C ARG A 42 -6.57 -17.55 -1.68
N ALA A 43 -5.35 -17.97 -2.01
CA ALA A 43 -4.13 -17.35 -1.50
C ALA A 43 -4.07 -15.86 -1.89
N ARG A 44 -4.27 -15.54 -3.17
CA ARG A 44 -4.30 -14.15 -3.65
C ARG A 44 -5.40 -13.34 -3.01
N GLU A 45 -6.58 -13.93 -2.85
CA GLU A 45 -7.70 -13.26 -2.19
C GLU A 45 -7.40 -12.94 -0.72
N ASN A 46 -6.75 -13.86 0.01
CA ASN A 46 -6.32 -13.62 1.38
C ASN A 46 -5.28 -12.49 1.46
N VAL A 47 -4.30 -12.45 0.56
CA VAL A 47 -3.34 -11.34 0.47
C VAL A 47 -4.05 -10.02 0.17
N ARG A 48 -4.97 -10.01 -0.79
CA ARG A 48 -5.74 -8.82 -1.17
C ARG A 48 -6.58 -8.30 0.00
N LYS A 49 -7.23 -9.18 0.76
CA LYS A 49 -8.02 -8.81 1.93
C LYS A 49 -7.15 -8.28 3.07
N ALA A 50 -6.03 -8.95 3.35
CA ALA A 50 -5.07 -8.50 4.35
C ALA A 50 -4.53 -7.11 3.99
N LYS A 51 -4.14 -6.88 2.73
CA LYS A 51 -3.72 -5.55 2.24
C LYS A 51 -4.81 -4.50 2.45
N LYS A 52 -6.05 -4.75 2.00
CA LYS A 52 -7.16 -3.80 2.22
C LYS A 52 -7.44 -3.51 3.69
N THR A 53 -7.23 -4.50 4.56
CA THR A 53 -7.40 -4.33 6.01
C THR A 53 -6.31 -3.42 6.57
N LEU A 54 -5.07 -3.61 6.15
CA LEU A 54 -3.95 -2.72 6.50
C LEU A 54 -4.19 -1.31 5.97
N ASP A 55 -4.56 -1.16 4.69
CA ASP A 55 -4.86 0.15 4.08
C ASP A 55 -5.96 0.88 4.86
N ALA A 56 -7.04 0.18 5.26
CA ALA A 56 -8.13 0.76 6.03
C ALA A 56 -7.69 1.15 7.45
N TYR A 57 -6.91 0.28 8.11
CA TYR A 57 -6.35 0.57 9.43
C TYR A 57 -5.40 1.77 9.39
N GLU A 58 -4.51 1.83 8.40
CA GLU A 58 -3.58 2.94 8.21
C GLU A 58 -4.32 4.26 7.98
N ARG A 59 -5.39 4.27 7.18
CA ARG A 59 -6.24 5.45 6.99
C ARG A 59 -6.94 5.91 8.26
N ILE A 60 -7.48 4.98 9.07
CA ILE A 60 -8.11 5.33 10.36
C ILE A 60 -7.09 5.95 11.32
N MET A 61 -5.86 5.46 11.29
CA MET A 61 -4.77 5.93 12.15
C MET A 61 -3.99 7.11 11.57
N ALA A 62 -4.31 7.51 10.33
CA ALA A 62 -3.66 8.62 9.65
C ALA A 62 -4.05 9.94 10.30
N VAL A 63 -3.12 10.88 10.30
CA VAL A 63 -3.44 12.26 10.70
C VAL A 63 -3.72 13.07 9.46
N GLU A 64 -4.93 13.62 9.42
CA GLU A 64 -5.38 14.55 8.39
C GLU A 64 -4.76 15.93 8.65
N ILE A 65 -4.12 16.46 7.62
CA ILE A 65 -3.55 17.79 7.57
C ILE A 65 -4.35 18.58 6.54
N ASN A 66 -4.95 19.67 6.99
CA ASN A 66 -5.68 20.58 6.11
C ASN A 66 -4.69 21.48 5.37
N LEU A 67 -4.69 21.42 4.04
CA LEU A 67 -3.83 22.22 3.16
C LEU A 67 -4.57 23.41 2.54
N ARG A 68 -5.86 23.60 2.84
CA ARG A 68 -6.63 24.74 2.32
C ARG A 68 -5.98 26.06 2.75
N GLY A 69 -5.81 26.95 1.78
CA GLY A 69 -5.16 28.26 1.98
C GLY A 69 -3.64 28.24 1.79
N ILE A 70 -3.03 27.07 1.56
CA ILE A 70 -1.65 26.98 1.08
C ILE A 70 -1.66 27.19 -0.43
N ASN A 71 -1.51 28.45 -0.85
CA ASN A 71 -1.56 28.84 -2.27
C ASN A 71 -0.31 28.45 -3.08
N ASP A 72 0.73 27.95 -2.42
CA ASP A 72 2.02 27.64 -3.03
C ASP A 72 2.41 26.20 -2.66
N VAL A 73 2.43 25.33 -3.66
CA VAL A 73 2.72 23.89 -3.50
C VAL A 73 4.08 23.63 -2.87
N VAL A 74 5.04 24.54 -3.04
CA VAL A 74 6.37 24.46 -2.44
C VAL A 74 6.31 24.58 -0.90
N LYS A 75 5.22 25.13 -0.36
CA LYS A 75 5.00 25.25 1.09
C LYS A 75 4.32 24.03 1.71
N ILE A 76 3.73 23.14 0.91
CA ILE A 76 3.03 21.94 1.40
C ILE A 76 3.98 21.00 2.16
N PRO A 77 5.19 20.64 1.67
CA PRO A 77 6.11 19.79 2.44
C PRO A 77 6.40 20.32 3.84
N LYS A 78 6.59 21.64 3.98
CA LYS A 78 6.82 22.27 5.28
C LYS A 78 5.63 22.12 6.23
N ALA A 79 4.40 22.28 5.74
CA ALA A 79 3.20 22.06 6.54
C ALA A 79 3.07 20.59 6.96
N VAL A 80 3.36 19.66 6.04
CA VAL A 80 3.32 18.22 6.32
C VAL A 80 4.33 17.82 7.40
N PHE A 81 5.59 18.23 7.29
CA PHE A 81 6.60 17.93 8.30
C PHE A 81 6.25 18.53 9.66
N LYS A 82 5.77 19.78 9.69
CA LYS A 82 5.39 20.45 10.94
C LYS A 82 4.31 19.67 11.70
N GLU A 83 3.24 19.28 11.03
CA GLU A 83 2.14 18.56 11.67
C GLU A 83 2.56 17.11 12.01
N ALA A 84 3.35 16.44 11.15
CA ALA A 84 3.87 15.10 11.43
C ALA A 84 4.81 15.07 12.65
N ASP A 85 5.67 16.07 12.81
CA ASP A 85 6.54 16.23 13.98
C ASP A 85 5.72 16.46 15.26
N ALA A 86 4.65 17.27 15.19
CA ALA A 86 3.77 17.56 16.33
C ALA A 86 3.09 16.30 16.90
N ILE A 87 2.89 15.28 16.07
CA ILE A 87 2.31 13.98 16.45
C ILE A 87 3.34 12.84 16.53
N SER A 88 4.63 13.18 16.47
CA SER A 88 5.76 12.24 16.54
C SER A 88 5.72 11.13 15.48
N ILE A 89 5.28 11.44 14.26
CA ILE A 89 5.37 10.54 13.10
C ILE A 89 6.54 10.98 12.22
N LYS A 90 7.50 10.08 12.01
CA LYS A 90 8.58 10.30 11.05
C LYS A 90 8.05 10.10 9.64
N VAL A 91 8.02 11.17 8.85
CA VAL A 91 7.67 11.11 7.42
C VAL A 91 8.72 10.29 6.67
N ALA A 92 8.27 9.36 5.83
CA ALA A 92 9.11 8.44 5.05
C ALA A 92 9.58 9.04 3.72
N HIS A 93 9.13 10.25 3.41
CA HIS A 93 9.35 10.98 2.16
C HIS A 93 10.24 12.19 2.37
N SER A 94 11.14 12.44 1.41
CA SER A 94 11.89 13.70 1.32
C SER A 94 10.97 14.84 0.86
N ALA A 95 11.41 16.10 0.99
CA ALA A 95 10.66 17.23 0.45
C ALA A 95 10.45 17.12 -1.07
N THR A 96 11.43 16.57 -1.79
CA THR A 96 11.35 16.32 -3.23
C THR A 96 10.32 15.25 -3.55
N ASP A 97 10.31 14.14 -2.82
CA ASP A 97 9.32 13.06 -3.01
C ASP A 97 7.89 13.59 -2.80
N ILE A 98 7.71 14.47 -1.81
CA ILE A 98 6.41 15.09 -1.54
C ILE A 98 5.97 15.98 -2.71
N LEU A 99 6.89 16.72 -3.33
CA LEU A 99 6.58 17.55 -4.51
C LEU A 99 6.22 16.69 -5.72
N GLU A 100 6.94 15.59 -5.97
CA GLU A 100 6.61 14.64 -7.04
C GLU A 100 5.22 14.01 -6.84
N LEU A 101 4.85 13.69 -5.59
CA LEU A 101 3.51 13.21 -5.26
C LEU A 101 2.42 14.27 -5.50
N ILE A 102 2.71 15.54 -5.22
CA ILE A 102 1.78 16.66 -5.49
C ILE A 102 1.62 16.86 -7.01
N GLU A 103 2.71 16.82 -7.77
CA GLU A 103 2.68 16.92 -9.23
C GLU A 103 1.83 15.79 -9.83
N SER A 104 2.06 14.55 -9.39
CA SER A 104 1.26 13.39 -9.80
C SER A 104 -0.23 13.57 -9.48
N HIS A 105 -0.56 14.10 -8.29
CA HIS A 105 -1.94 14.39 -7.90
C HIS A 105 -2.58 15.45 -8.80
N ILE A 106 -1.85 16.52 -9.14
CA ILE A 106 -2.31 17.59 -10.04
C ILE A 106 -2.53 17.04 -11.45
N GLU A 107 -1.65 16.19 -11.95
CA GLU A 107 -1.82 15.54 -13.27
C GLU A 107 -3.09 14.68 -13.31
N GLU A 108 -3.37 13.95 -12.23
CA GLU A 108 -4.55 13.07 -12.15
C GLU A 108 -5.86 13.84 -11.91
N HIS A 109 -5.85 14.91 -11.11
CA HIS A 109 -7.06 15.58 -10.61
C HIS A 109 -7.27 17.00 -11.15
N GLY A 110 -6.28 17.59 -11.83
CA GLY A 110 -6.32 18.94 -12.39
C GLY A 110 -6.27 20.08 -11.36
N ARG A 111 -5.99 19.77 -10.08
CA ARG A 111 -5.92 20.74 -8.97
C ARG A 111 -4.90 20.32 -7.92
N ALA A 112 -4.43 21.28 -7.13
CA ALA A 112 -3.60 21.00 -5.96
C ALA A 112 -4.41 20.27 -4.87
N PRO A 113 -3.76 19.42 -4.06
CA PRO A 113 -4.43 18.72 -2.98
C PRO A 113 -4.89 19.69 -1.89
N GLU A 114 -6.07 19.44 -1.35
CA GLU A 114 -6.63 20.22 -0.24
C GLU A 114 -6.34 19.55 1.11
N LYS A 115 -5.96 18.27 1.10
CA LYS A 115 -5.68 17.46 2.28
C LYS A 115 -4.44 16.60 2.07
N ALA A 116 -3.72 16.37 3.17
CA ALA A 116 -2.73 15.32 3.26
C ALA A 116 -3.05 14.38 4.42
N PHE A 117 -2.87 13.08 4.23
CA PHE A 117 -2.96 12.07 5.26
C PHE A 117 -1.58 11.49 5.51
N VAL A 118 -1.04 11.72 6.71
CA VAL A 118 0.23 11.12 7.12
C VAL A 118 -0.05 9.81 7.84
N LEU A 119 0.33 8.70 7.23
CA LEU A 119 0.16 7.36 7.78
C LEU A 119 1.16 7.11 8.92
N LYS A 120 0.85 6.18 9.83
CA LYS A 120 1.79 5.77 10.90
C LYS A 120 3.10 5.19 10.37
N SER A 121 3.10 4.66 9.15
CA SER A 121 4.30 4.22 8.43
C SER A 121 5.18 5.36 7.94
N GLY A 122 4.71 6.62 8.02
CA GLY A 122 5.37 7.80 7.48
C GLY A 122 5.03 8.10 6.03
N ALA A 123 4.27 7.23 5.36
CA ALA A 123 3.79 7.47 4.00
C ALA A 123 2.72 8.58 3.97
N ILE A 124 2.62 9.26 2.83
CA ILE A 124 1.68 10.38 2.63
C ILE A 124 0.69 10.04 1.51
N ILE A 125 -0.58 10.36 1.74
CA ILE A 125 -1.65 10.30 0.74
C ILE A 125 -2.25 11.70 0.58
N PHE A 126 -2.42 12.16 -0.66
CA PHE A 126 -3.02 13.46 -0.99
C PHE A 126 -4.46 13.31 -1.51
N GLU A 127 -5.37 14.20 -1.09
CA GLU A 127 -6.78 14.31 -1.55
C GLU A 127 -7.19 15.77 -1.86
#